data_AF-A0A158DY02-F1
#
_entry.id   AF-A0A158DY02-F1
#
_cell.length_a   1.000
_cell.length_b   1.000
_cell.length_c   1.000
_cell.angle_alpha   90.00
_cell.angle_beta   90.00
_cell.angle_gamma   90.00
#
_symmetry.space_group_name_H-M   'P 1'
#
loop_
_entity.id
_entity.type
_entity.pdbx_description
1 polymer ?
#
loop_
_entity_poly.entity_id
_entity_poly.type
_entity_poly.pdbx_seq_one_letter_code
_entity_poly.pdbx_strand_id
1 'polypeptide(L)'
;MKNLTIQARLTLTMIFLGILLTMSVALGIFGMMQMDASAKDVGLSSLPAVYALGISDRSMNRARILLDHYALDRDNPAATGIRAKAFESLTDSDGWYRKYDDIPRDGDEDILAKTAVDARTQLRKSIEGFAAAIDRRDQTAIVRFAGEAVPTAYERASTAMRKLEDYQLEDAMRQNRENDRRFATLRLIYLSVLVGGVAAAALGWWFLRRAIMTPLAMALDHFAHISEGDLSQTITINSVCDSARPYLSAEYFDA
;
A
#
# COMPACT_ATOMS: atom_id res chain seq x y z
N MET A 1 13.89 -3.94 49.63
CA MET A 1 13.55 -2.84 48.69
C MET A 1 12.04 -2.68 48.68
N LYS A 2 11.62 -1.51 49.16
CA LYS A 2 10.29 -0.88 49.29
C LYS A 2 9.02 -1.69 48.96
N ASN A 3 8.21 -1.88 50.00
CA ASN A 3 6.88 -2.49 50.02
C ASN A 3 5.87 -1.60 49.27
N LEU A 4 5.58 -1.91 48.01
CA LEU A 4 4.49 -1.27 47.26
C LEU A 4 3.12 -1.71 47.81
N THR A 5 2.25 -0.75 48.10
CA THR A 5 0.87 -0.96 48.58
C THR A 5 0.03 -1.70 47.53
N ILE A 6 -0.98 -2.47 47.95
CA ILE A 6 -1.81 -3.31 47.06
C ILE A 6 -2.48 -2.47 45.96
N GLN A 7 -2.93 -1.25 46.30
CA GLN A 7 -3.47 -0.30 45.32
C GLN A 7 -2.42 0.09 44.26
N ALA A 8 -1.19 0.45 44.66
CA ALA A 8 -0.14 0.81 43.72
C ALA A 8 0.20 -0.34 42.74
N ARG A 9 0.11 -1.59 43.18
CA ARG A 9 0.32 -2.77 42.32
C ARG A 9 -0.79 -2.92 41.27
N LEU A 10 -2.05 -2.72 41.67
CA LEU A 10 -3.20 -2.83 40.77
C LEU A 10 -3.22 -1.70 39.73
N THR A 11 -2.92 -0.47 40.14
CA THR A 11 -2.82 0.68 39.24
C THR A 11 -1.66 0.51 38.25
N LEU A 12 -0.52 -0.03 38.69
CA LEU A 12 0.63 -0.32 37.83
C LEU A 12 0.29 -1.33 36.71
N THR A 13 -0.42 -2.41 37.04
CA THR A 13 -0.86 -3.40 36.03
C THR A 13 -1.85 -2.82 35.03
N MET A 14 -2.76 -1.95 35.50
CA MET A 14 -3.78 -1.32 34.65
C MET A 14 -3.13 -0.34 33.66
N ILE A 15 -2.15 0.46 34.12
CA ILE A 15 -1.38 1.38 33.28
C ILE A 15 -0.54 0.59 32.27
N PHE A 16 0.13 -0.47 32.71
CA PHE A 16 0.93 -1.31 31.85
C PHE A 16 0.11 -1.95 30.72
N LEU A 17 -1.06 -2.50 31.04
CA LEU A 17 -1.97 -3.07 30.06
C LEU A 17 -2.48 -2.00 29.09
N GLY A 18 -2.80 -0.81 29.59
CA GLY A 18 -3.21 0.33 28.76
C GLY A 18 -2.16 0.73 27.73
N ILE A 19 -0.90 0.87 28.15
CA ILE A 19 0.22 1.19 27.25
C ILE A 19 0.37 0.12 26.17
N LEU A 20 0.27 -1.16 26.54
CA LEU A 20 0.42 -2.29 25.62
C LEU A 20 -0.69 -2.31 24.55
N LEU A 21 -1.91 -1.99 24.96
CA LEU A 21 -3.07 -1.84 24.06
C LEU A 21 -2.89 -0.66 23.10
N THR A 22 -2.50 0.52 23.61
CA THR A 22 -2.27 1.70 22.78
C THR A 22 -1.17 1.49 21.76
N MET A 23 -0.06 0.84 22.15
CA MET A 23 1.01 0.47 21.22
C MET A 23 0.52 -0.45 20.11
N SER A 24 -0.28 -1.46 20.45
CA SER A 24 -0.82 -2.44 19.49
C SER A 24 -1.75 -1.78 18.47
N VAL A 25 -2.62 -0.86 18.93
CA VAL A 25 -3.52 -0.09 18.04
C VAL A 25 -2.73 0.86 17.14
N ALA A 26 -1.76 1.60 17.68
CA ALA A 26 -0.94 2.53 16.91
C ALA A 26 -0.15 1.80 15.81
N LEU A 27 0.42 0.63 16.13
CA LEU A 27 1.08 -0.23 15.15
C LEU A 27 0.10 -0.77 14.11
N GLY A 28 -1.12 -1.16 14.49
CA GLY A 28 -2.14 -1.61 13.54
C GLY A 28 -2.53 -0.52 12.52
N ILE A 29 -2.70 0.71 12.99
CA ILE A 29 -3.01 1.86 12.13
C ILE A 29 -1.84 2.17 11.19
N PHE A 30 -0.60 2.14 11.69
CA PHE A 30 0.59 2.34 10.86
C PHE A 30 0.71 1.30 9.75
N GLY A 31 0.40 0.03 10.04
CA GLY A 31 0.40 -1.05 9.06
C GLY A 31 -0.63 -0.86 7.96
N MET A 32 -1.85 -0.43 8.33
CA MET A 32 -2.91 -0.13 7.37
C MET A 32 -2.56 1.04 6.44
N MET A 33 -1.92 2.10 6.96
CA MET A 33 -1.47 3.23 6.13
C MET A 33 -0.42 2.81 5.09
N GLN A 34 0.45 1.85 5.43
CA GLN A 34 1.46 1.35 4.51
C GLN A 34 0.88 0.43 3.42
N MET A 35 -0.16 -0.37 3.76
CA MET A 35 -0.88 -1.20 2.79
C MET A 35 -1.63 -0.37 1.76
N ASP A 36 -2.19 0.77 2.16
CA ASP A 36 -2.93 1.66 1.26
C ASP A 36 -2.01 2.35 0.22
N ALA A 37 -0.78 2.68 0.59
CA ALA A 37 0.20 3.27 -0.33
C ALA A 37 0.61 2.30 -1.46
N SER A 38 0.89 1.03 -1.14
CA SER A 38 1.31 0.02 -2.11
C SER A 38 0.19 -0.39 -3.07
N ALA A 39 -1.07 -0.41 -2.58
CA ALA A 39 -2.23 -0.72 -3.42
C ALA A 39 -2.58 0.44 -4.37
N LYS A 40 -2.40 1.69 -3.91
CA LYS A 40 -2.65 2.88 -4.72
C LYS A 40 -1.66 3.03 -5.86
N ASP A 41 -0.39 2.73 -5.66
CA ASP A 41 0.62 2.93 -6.72
C ASP A 41 0.40 1.97 -7.90
N VAL A 42 0.38 0.65 -7.63
CA VAL A 42 0.18 -0.38 -8.68
C VAL A 42 -1.22 -0.30 -9.32
N GLY A 43 -2.23 0.08 -8.52
CA GLY A 43 -3.62 0.14 -8.96
C GLY A 43 -4.01 1.41 -9.71
N LEU A 44 -3.40 2.56 -9.40
CA LEU A 44 -3.83 3.88 -9.92
C LEU A 44 -2.87 4.51 -10.94
N SER A 45 -1.58 4.16 -10.97
CA SER A 45 -0.62 4.83 -11.87
C SER A 45 -0.26 3.94 -13.08
N SER A 46 0.20 2.70 -12.86
CA SER A 46 0.76 1.87 -13.93
C SER A 46 -0.31 1.24 -14.84
N LEU A 47 -1.42 0.74 -14.27
CA LEU A 47 -2.49 0.10 -15.06
C LEU A 47 -3.22 1.06 -16.00
N PRO A 48 -3.63 2.27 -15.56
CA PRO A 48 -4.24 3.24 -16.48
C PRO A 48 -3.26 3.73 -17.56
N ALA A 49 -1.97 3.86 -17.24
CA ALA A 49 -0.93 4.23 -18.21
C ALA A 49 -0.79 3.20 -19.33
N VAL A 50 -0.59 1.92 -18.98
CA VAL A 50 -0.47 0.82 -19.97
C VAL A 50 -1.75 0.67 -20.77
N TYR A 51 -2.93 0.80 -20.12
CA TYR A 51 -4.21 0.75 -20.82
C TYR A 51 -4.37 1.90 -21.83
N ALA A 52 -4.01 3.13 -21.47
CA ALA A 52 -4.08 4.29 -22.34
C ALA A 52 -3.14 4.15 -23.56
N LEU A 53 -1.91 3.66 -23.33
CA LEU A 53 -0.95 3.36 -24.40
C LEU A 53 -1.48 2.27 -25.35
N GLY A 54 -2.03 1.18 -24.81
CA GLY A 54 -2.56 0.08 -25.63
C GLY A 54 -3.83 0.45 -26.42
N ILE A 55 -4.69 1.31 -25.88
CA ILE A 55 -5.82 1.87 -26.68
C ILE A 55 -5.28 2.77 -27.79
N SER A 56 -4.27 3.58 -27.49
CA SER A 56 -3.65 4.48 -28.45
C SER A 56 -3.02 3.73 -29.63
N ASP A 57 -2.25 2.66 -29.39
CA ASP A 57 -1.64 1.83 -30.44
C ASP A 57 -2.70 1.15 -31.32
N ARG A 58 -3.75 0.60 -30.69
CA ARG A 58 -4.88 -0.02 -31.42
C ARG A 58 -5.62 0.99 -32.31
N SER A 59 -5.84 2.20 -31.84
CA SER A 59 -6.48 3.26 -32.63
C SER A 59 -5.61 3.70 -33.81
N MET A 60 -4.28 3.73 -33.65
CA MET A 60 -3.34 3.97 -34.76
C MET A 60 -3.35 2.83 -35.79
N ASN A 61 -3.40 1.58 -35.34
CA ASN A 61 -3.52 0.43 -36.23
C ASN A 61 -4.84 0.46 -37.01
N ARG A 62 -5.94 0.81 -36.34
CA ARG A 62 -7.25 0.99 -36.97
C ARG A 62 -7.20 2.06 -38.06
N ALA A 63 -6.55 3.20 -37.80
CA ALA A 63 -6.38 4.26 -38.80
C ALA A 63 -5.63 3.77 -40.05
N ARG A 64 -4.56 3.00 -39.87
CA ARG A 64 -3.80 2.38 -40.97
C ARG A 64 -4.67 1.45 -41.81
N ILE A 65 -5.36 0.50 -41.17
CA ILE A 65 -6.21 -0.48 -41.87
C ILE A 65 -7.33 0.21 -42.66
N LEU A 66 -7.97 1.23 -42.05
CA LEU A 66 -9.00 2.00 -42.74
C LEU A 66 -8.43 2.75 -43.96
N LEU A 67 -7.20 3.24 -43.87
CA LEU A 67 -6.57 3.93 -44.99
C LEU A 67 -6.13 2.95 -46.10
N ASP A 68 -5.69 1.75 -45.74
CA ASP A 68 -5.43 0.66 -46.69
C ASP A 68 -6.72 0.27 -47.44
N HIS A 69 -7.86 0.17 -46.72
CA HIS A 69 -9.17 -0.04 -47.34
C HIS A 69 -9.57 1.11 -48.26
N TYR A 70 -9.31 2.36 -47.85
CA TYR A 70 -9.57 3.54 -48.68
C TYR A 70 -8.74 3.52 -49.98
N ALA A 71 -7.49 3.06 -49.93
CA ALA A 71 -6.65 2.92 -51.11
C ALA A 71 -7.20 1.89 -52.11
N LEU A 72 -7.81 0.81 -51.61
CA LEU A 72 -8.35 -0.28 -52.43
C LEU A 72 -9.70 0.06 -53.09
N ASP A 73 -10.60 0.76 -52.39
CA ASP A 73 -11.98 1.01 -52.83
C ASP A 73 -12.29 2.51 -52.99
N ARG A 74 -11.32 3.29 -53.46
CA ARG A 74 -11.39 4.77 -53.51
C ARG A 74 -12.52 5.33 -54.37
N ASP A 75 -12.97 4.59 -55.38
CA ASP A 75 -13.97 5.03 -56.36
C ASP A 75 -15.41 4.77 -55.85
N ASN A 76 -15.57 4.10 -54.70
CA ASN A 76 -16.84 3.92 -54.03
C ASN A 76 -17.31 5.22 -53.34
N PRO A 77 -18.57 5.63 -53.47
CA PRO A 77 -19.14 6.78 -52.74
C PRO A 77 -18.93 6.71 -51.21
N ALA A 78 -18.82 5.50 -50.63
CA ALA A 78 -18.55 5.30 -49.21
C ALA A 78 -17.09 5.54 -48.79
N ALA A 79 -16.16 5.62 -49.75
CA ALA A 79 -14.71 5.71 -49.51
C ALA A 79 -14.32 6.96 -48.72
N THR A 80 -14.95 8.11 -48.99
CA THR A 80 -14.73 9.36 -48.25
C THR A 80 -15.06 9.21 -46.76
N GLY A 81 -16.09 8.42 -46.43
CA GLY A 81 -16.44 8.09 -45.04
C GLY A 81 -15.39 7.20 -44.36
N ILE A 82 -14.74 6.32 -45.11
CA ILE A 82 -13.65 5.46 -44.60
C ILE A 82 -12.40 6.32 -44.30
N ARG A 83 -12.04 7.24 -45.19
CA ARG A 83 -10.97 8.22 -44.98
C ARG A 83 -11.22 9.04 -43.72
N ALA A 84 -12.42 9.59 -43.56
CA ALA A 84 -12.78 10.37 -42.37
C ALA A 84 -12.62 9.56 -41.06
N LYS A 85 -13.10 8.31 -41.05
CA LYS A 85 -12.95 7.39 -39.90
C LYS A 85 -11.49 7.05 -39.57
N ALA A 86 -10.61 7.02 -40.56
CA ALA A 86 -9.18 6.82 -40.34
C ALA A 86 -8.56 7.98 -39.55
N PHE A 87 -8.87 9.23 -39.93
CA PHE A 87 -8.40 10.43 -39.23
C PHE A 87 -9.06 10.62 -37.86
N GLU A 88 -10.33 10.24 -37.72
CA GLU A 88 -11.01 10.18 -36.43
C GLU A 88 -10.28 9.21 -35.48
N SER A 89 -9.91 8.01 -35.96
CA SER A 89 -9.16 7.03 -35.17
C SER A 89 -7.76 7.55 -34.75
N LEU A 90 -7.11 8.38 -35.58
CA LEU A 90 -5.87 9.06 -35.17
C LEU A 90 -6.10 10.11 -34.08
N THR A 91 -7.21 10.84 -34.15
CA THR A 91 -7.58 11.83 -33.14
C THR A 91 -7.92 11.17 -31.81
N ASP A 92 -8.63 10.03 -31.85
CA ASP A 92 -8.90 9.20 -30.68
C ASP A 92 -7.60 8.73 -30.03
N SER A 93 -6.65 8.25 -30.85
CA SER A 93 -5.32 7.83 -30.37
C SER A 93 -4.60 8.94 -29.61
N ASP A 94 -4.69 10.20 -30.06
CA ASP A 94 -4.11 11.34 -29.35
C ASP A 94 -4.85 11.72 -28.08
N GLY A 95 -6.17 11.54 -28.06
CA GLY A 95 -6.97 11.68 -26.84
C GLY A 95 -6.52 10.72 -25.75
N TRP A 96 -6.29 9.45 -26.12
CA TRP A 96 -5.81 8.45 -25.18
C TRP A 96 -4.36 8.66 -24.75
N TYR A 97 -3.49 9.11 -25.66
CA TYR A 97 -2.12 9.42 -25.30
C TYR A 97 -2.00 10.61 -24.35
N ARG A 98 -2.83 11.65 -24.50
CA ARG A 98 -2.85 12.77 -23.54
C ARG A 98 -3.19 12.32 -22.12
N LYS A 99 -4.10 11.35 -21.97
CA LYS A 99 -4.40 10.77 -20.65
C LYS A 99 -3.20 10.07 -20.02
N TYR A 100 -2.31 9.52 -20.85
CA TYR A 100 -1.01 9.00 -20.38
C TYR A 100 -0.03 10.15 -20.07
N ASP A 101 -0.05 11.23 -20.83
CA ASP A 101 0.79 12.43 -20.62
C ASP A 101 0.46 13.21 -19.34
N ASP A 102 -0.79 13.13 -18.87
CA ASP A 102 -1.21 13.72 -17.61
C ASP A 102 -0.65 12.99 -16.37
N ILE A 103 -0.05 11.80 -16.53
CA ILE A 103 0.50 11.00 -15.43
C ILE A 103 1.93 11.49 -15.13
N PRO A 104 2.28 11.77 -13.86
CA PRO A 104 3.64 12.16 -13.48
C PRO A 104 4.67 11.10 -13.87
N ARG A 105 5.78 11.52 -14.47
CA ARG A 105 6.84 10.64 -14.99
C ARG A 105 8.16 10.83 -14.27
N ASP A 106 8.96 9.78 -14.26
CA ASP A 106 10.37 9.84 -13.88
C ASP A 106 11.26 10.24 -15.09
N GLY A 107 12.50 10.67 -14.83
CA GLY A 107 13.43 11.16 -15.86
C GLY A 107 13.77 10.13 -16.94
N ASP A 108 13.87 8.85 -16.58
CA ASP A 108 14.13 7.76 -17.52
C ASP A 108 12.90 7.46 -18.40
N GLU A 109 11.69 7.62 -17.84
CA GLU A 109 10.43 7.48 -18.58
C GLU A 109 10.24 8.62 -19.59
N ASP A 110 10.66 9.84 -19.27
CA ASP A 110 10.56 11.01 -20.15
C ASP A 110 11.33 10.82 -21.48
N ILE A 111 12.48 10.14 -21.45
CA ILE A 111 13.27 9.82 -22.66
C ILE A 111 12.52 8.83 -23.57
N LEU A 112 11.93 7.80 -22.97
CA LEU A 112 11.13 6.80 -23.69
C LEU A 112 9.84 7.43 -24.24
N ALA A 113 9.19 8.28 -23.46
CA ALA A 113 8.00 9.03 -23.86
C ALA A 113 8.29 9.94 -25.06
N LYS A 114 9.39 10.72 -25.03
CA LYS A 114 9.82 11.54 -26.18
C LYS A 114 10.04 10.70 -27.44
N THR A 115 10.74 9.58 -27.30
CA THR A 115 10.96 8.65 -28.41
C THR A 115 9.64 8.14 -29.00
N ALA A 116 8.66 7.84 -28.15
CA ALA A 116 7.31 7.44 -28.58
C ALA A 116 6.56 8.59 -29.26
N VAL A 117 6.63 9.83 -28.75
CA VAL A 117 6.03 11.03 -29.39
C VAL A 117 6.60 11.25 -30.78
N ASP A 118 7.92 11.17 -30.93
CA ASP A 118 8.59 11.38 -32.21
C ASP A 118 8.17 10.30 -33.23
N ALA A 119 8.14 9.03 -32.80
CA ALA A 119 7.72 7.93 -33.65
C ALA A 119 6.23 8.03 -34.07
N ARG A 120 5.34 8.44 -33.15
CA ARG A 120 3.93 8.72 -33.45
C ARG A 120 3.77 9.85 -34.46
N THR A 121 4.52 10.93 -34.27
CA THR A 121 4.49 12.10 -35.15
C THR A 121 4.96 11.71 -36.56
N GLN A 122 6.00 10.87 -36.65
CA GLN A 122 6.45 10.35 -37.93
C GLN A 122 5.42 9.44 -38.59
N LEU A 123 4.75 8.58 -37.83
CA LEU A 123 3.66 7.75 -38.36
C LEU A 123 2.50 8.61 -38.87
N ARG A 124 2.11 9.65 -38.14
CA ARG A 124 1.07 10.59 -38.58
C ARG A 124 1.41 11.22 -39.92
N LYS A 125 2.64 11.73 -40.07
CA LYS A 125 3.14 12.28 -41.34
C LYS A 125 3.09 11.26 -42.47
N SER A 126 3.45 10.00 -42.20
CA SER A 126 3.34 8.92 -43.19
C SER A 126 1.88 8.63 -43.59
N ILE A 127 0.95 8.62 -42.64
CA ILE A 127 -0.48 8.40 -42.89
C ILE A 127 -1.10 9.56 -43.68
N GLU A 128 -0.79 10.81 -43.31
CA GLU A 128 -1.22 12.00 -44.05
C GLU A 128 -0.65 12.02 -45.47
N GLY A 129 0.64 11.69 -45.64
CA GLY A 129 1.29 11.55 -46.93
C GLY A 129 0.65 10.46 -47.79
N PHE A 130 0.26 9.34 -47.18
CA PHE A 130 -0.42 8.25 -47.86
C PHE A 130 -1.83 8.67 -48.31
N ALA A 131 -2.62 9.30 -47.44
CA ALA A 131 -3.94 9.83 -47.79
C ALA A 131 -3.84 10.83 -48.96
N ALA A 132 -2.87 11.75 -48.93
CA ALA A 132 -2.65 12.70 -50.01
C ALA A 132 -2.23 12.02 -51.33
N ALA A 133 -1.45 10.94 -51.28
CA ALA A 133 -1.09 10.15 -52.46
C ALA A 133 -2.31 9.46 -53.08
N ILE A 134 -3.22 8.93 -52.24
CA ILE A 134 -4.49 8.34 -52.68
C ILE A 134 -5.37 9.40 -53.35
N ASP A 135 -5.51 10.57 -52.71
CA ASP A 135 -6.31 11.70 -53.20
C ASP A 135 -5.79 12.20 -54.57
N ARG A 136 -4.46 12.21 -54.77
CA ARG A 136 -3.80 12.62 -56.04
C ARG A 136 -3.75 11.52 -57.10
N ARG A 137 -4.23 10.31 -56.80
CA ARG A 137 -4.18 9.12 -57.67
C ARG A 137 -2.76 8.72 -58.12
N ASP A 138 -1.74 9.04 -57.33
CA ASP A 138 -0.35 8.69 -57.62
C ASP A 138 -0.05 7.24 -57.22
N GLN A 139 -0.16 6.31 -58.18
CA GLN A 139 0.02 4.87 -57.93
C GLN A 139 1.41 4.52 -57.41
N THR A 140 2.45 5.20 -57.88
CA THR A 140 3.83 4.94 -57.43
C THR A 140 4.00 5.37 -55.98
N ALA A 141 3.47 6.53 -55.60
CA ALA A 141 3.47 6.98 -54.21
C ALA A 141 2.60 6.09 -53.31
N ILE A 142 1.42 5.67 -53.76
CA ILE A 142 0.52 4.76 -53.03
C ILE A 142 1.24 3.45 -52.71
N VAL A 143 1.87 2.80 -53.69
CA VAL A 143 2.60 1.53 -53.48
C VAL A 143 3.77 1.72 -52.50
N ARG A 144 4.52 2.82 -52.62
CA ARG A 144 5.63 3.13 -51.70
C ARG A 144 5.15 3.36 -50.26
N PHE A 145 4.06 4.11 -50.09
CA PHE A 145 3.51 4.38 -48.76
C PHE A 145 2.89 3.13 -48.13
N ALA A 146 2.08 2.38 -48.88
CA ALA A 146 1.43 1.16 -48.39
C ALA A 146 2.44 0.02 -48.12
N GLY A 147 3.46 -0.12 -48.97
CA GLY A 147 4.42 -1.22 -48.89
C GLY A 147 5.55 -1.00 -47.89
N GLU A 148 6.00 0.24 -47.68
CA GLU A 148 7.21 0.53 -46.90
C GLU A 148 7.00 1.65 -45.86
N ALA A 149 6.64 2.85 -46.30
CA ALA A 149 6.72 4.02 -45.42
C ALA A 149 5.71 4.00 -44.25
N VAL A 150 4.48 3.52 -44.47
CA VAL A 150 3.47 3.38 -43.39
C VAL A 150 3.75 2.17 -42.50
N PRO A 151 4.01 0.95 -43.03
CA PRO A 151 4.38 -0.20 -42.20
C PRO A 151 5.60 0.04 -41.32
N THR A 152 6.69 0.58 -41.88
CA THR A 152 7.93 0.85 -41.13
C THR A 152 7.74 1.93 -40.07
N ALA A 153 6.99 2.99 -40.37
CA ALA A 153 6.69 4.02 -39.38
C ALA A 153 5.79 3.48 -38.25
N TYR A 154 4.84 2.60 -38.58
CA TYR A 154 4.00 1.93 -37.58
C TYR A 154 4.81 1.01 -36.69
N GLU A 155 5.69 0.19 -37.27
CA GLU A 155 6.56 -0.71 -36.50
C GLU A 155 7.45 0.06 -35.52
N ARG A 156 8.05 1.17 -35.95
CA ARG A 156 8.83 2.06 -35.07
C ARG A 156 7.97 2.62 -33.93
N ALA A 157 6.79 3.15 -34.25
CA ALA A 157 5.88 3.70 -33.24
C ALA A 157 5.40 2.64 -32.24
N SER A 158 4.95 1.49 -32.74
CA SER A 158 4.45 0.38 -31.93
C SER A 158 5.57 -0.24 -31.07
N THR A 159 6.81 -0.27 -31.58
CA THR A 159 7.98 -0.71 -30.79
C THR A 159 8.34 0.29 -29.69
N ALA A 160 8.29 1.59 -29.97
CA ALA A 160 8.51 2.63 -28.97
C ALA A 160 7.43 2.60 -27.87
N MET A 161 6.16 2.40 -28.24
CA MET A 161 5.07 2.23 -27.27
C MET A 161 5.23 0.97 -26.43
N ARG A 162 5.55 -0.18 -27.03
CA ARG A 162 5.82 -1.42 -26.29
C ARG A 162 6.94 -1.27 -25.27
N LYS A 163 8.05 -0.63 -25.65
CA LYS A 163 9.15 -0.35 -24.71
C LYS A 163 8.71 0.51 -23.52
N LEU A 164 7.80 1.45 -23.76
CA LEU A 164 7.25 2.30 -22.71
C LEU A 164 6.28 1.52 -21.81
N GLU A 165 5.44 0.66 -22.37
CA GLU A 165 4.58 -0.26 -21.62
C GLU A 165 5.40 -1.24 -20.76
N ASP A 166 6.46 -1.82 -21.34
CA ASP A 166 7.38 -2.73 -20.63
C ASP A 166 8.08 -2.02 -19.47
N TYR A 167 8.52 -0.76 -19.67
CA TYR A 167 9.10 0.05 -18.61
C TYR A 167 8.12 0.28 -17.46
N GLN A 168 6.88 0.66 -17.75
CA GLN A 168 5.84 0.86 -16.73
C GLN A 168 5.52 -0.43 -15.97
N LEU A 169 5.51 -1.58 -16.66
CA LEU A 169 5.32 -2.88 -16.02
C LEU A 169 6.51 -3.28 -15.14
N GLU A 170 7.74 -3.08 -15.62
CA GLU A 170 8.95 -3.39 -14.87
C GLU A 170 9.09 -2.49 -13.63
N ASP A 171 8.76 -1.20 -13.76
CA ASP A 171 8.77 -0.28 -12.63
C ASP A 171 7.72 -0.66 -11.58
N ALA A 172 6.49 -0.98 -12.00
CA ALA A 172 5.46 -1.48 -11.10
C ALA A 172 5.91 -2.77 -10.38
N MET A 173 6.57 -3.70 -11.09
CA MET A 173 7.10 -4.91 -10.49
C MET A 173 8.24 -4.62 -9.49
N ARG A 174 9.12 -3.67 -9.81
CA ARG A 174 10.22 -3.24 -8.94
C ARG A 174 9.69 -2.61 -7.65
N GLN A 175 8.75 -1.69 -7.77
CA GLN A 175 8.05 -1.09 -6.62
C GLN A 175 7.37 -2.16 -5.77
N ASN A 176 6.71 -3.14 -6.39
CA ASN A 176 6.08 -4.24 -5.65
C ASN A 176 7.11 -5.10 -4.90
N ARG A 177 8.26 -5.41 -5.50
CA ARG A 177 9.35 -6.15 -4.81
C ARG A 177 9.99 -5.35 -3.67
N GLU A 178 10.14 -4.04 -3.81
CA GLU A 178 10.59 -3.18 -2.71
C GLU A 178 9.57 -3.15 -1.57
N ASN A 179 8.28 -3.09 -1.90
CA ASN A 179 7.20 -3.19 -0.94
C ASN A 179 7.22 -4.54 -0.21
N ASP A 180 7.45 -5.67 -0.91
CA ASP A 180 7.58 -6.99 -0.29
C ASP A 180 8.72 -7.06 0.74
N ARG A 181 9.87 -6.45 0.45
CA ARG A 181 11.00 -6.37 1.40
C ARG A 181 10.63 -5.54 2.62
N ARG A 182 9.97 -4.40 2.42
CA ARG A 182 9.46 -3.56 3.52
C ARG A 182 8.42 -4.31 4.35
N PHE A 183 7.51 -5.05 3.72
CA PHE A 183 6.53 -5.92 4.39
C PHE A 183 7.21 -7.02 5.20
N ALA A 184 8.28 -7.64 4.70
CA ALA A 184 9.04 -8.64 5.46
C ALA A 184 9.65 -8.04 6.74
N THR A 185 10.26 -6.85 6.65
CA THR A 185 10.80 -6.14 7.83
C THR A 185 9.70 -5.74 8.81
N LEU A 186 8.59 -5.18 8.32
CA LEU A 186 7.44 -4.83 9.15
C LEU A 186 6.85 -6.07 9.84
N ARG A 187 6.70 -7.19 9.12
CA ARG A 187 6.21 -8.45 9.68
C ARG A 187 7.09 -8.95 10.82
N LEU A 188 8.41 -8.77 10.70
CA LEU A 188 9.37 -9.14 11.74
C LEU A 188 9.24 -8.22 12.97
N ILE A 189 9.00 -6.93 12.75
CA ILE A 189 8.68 -5.96 13.82
C ILE A 189 7.36 -6.35 14.51
N TYR A 190 6.28 -6.58 13.76
CA TYR A 190 5.00 -7.02 14.33
C TYR A 190 5.12 -8.32 15.11
N LEU A 191 5.87 -9.30 14.59
CA LEU A 191 6.13 -10.56 15.30
C LEU A 191 6.89 -10.30 16.60
N SER A 192 7.91 -9.43 16.59
CA SER A 192 8.67 -9.09 17.79
C SER A 192 7.82 -8.37 18.84
N VAL A 193 6.93 -7.48 18.43
CA VAL A 193 5.99 -6.77 19.31
C VAL A 193 4.95 -7.74 19.88
N LEU A 194 4.42 -8.66 19.07
CA LEU A 194 3.48 -9.69 19.52
C LEU A 194 4.13 -10.59 20.58
N VAL A 195 5.32 -11.14 20.28
CA VAL A 195 6.06 -12.00 21.20
C VAL A 195 6.42 -11.24 22.48
N GLY A 196 6.88 -9.99 22.35
CA GLY A 196 7.16 -9.11 23.49
C GLY A 196 5.91 -8.85 24.34
N GLY A 197 4.77 -8.61 23.72
CA GLY A 197 3.48 -8.40 24.39
C GLY A 197 3.00 -9.63 25.15
N VAL A 198 3.12 -10.82 24.55
CA VAL A 198 2.78 -12.10 25.20
C VAL A 198 3.72 -12.38 26.37
N ALA A 199 5.03 -12.17 26.20
CA ALA A 199 6.01 -12.35 27.27
C ALA A 199 5.76 -11.39 28.45
N ALA A 200 5.46 -10.13 28.14
CA ALA A 200 5.07 -9.12 29.11
C ALA A 200 3.81 -9.51 29.89
N ALA A 201 2.77 -10.01 29.20
CA ALA A 201 1.54 -10.48 29.83
C ALA A 201 1.80 -11.70 30.73
N ALA A 202 2.61 -12.66 30.29
CA ALA A 202 2.99 -13.84 31.07
C ALA A 202 3.79 -13.46 32.33
N LEU A 203 4.74 -12.51 32.21
CA LEU A 203 5.49 -11.98 33.34
C LEU A 203 4.57 -11.24 34.31
N GLY A 204 3.67 -10.39 33.80
CA GLY A 204 2.68 -9.69 34.62
C GLY A 204 1.78 -10.65 35.40
N TRP A 205 1.29 -11.71 34.74
CA TRP A 205 0.54 -12.78 35.38
C TRP A 205 1.34 -13.47 36.49
N TRP A 206 2.60 -13.80 36.21
CA TRP A 206 3.46 -14.48 37.18
C TRP A 206 3.78 -13.62 38.41
N PHE A 207 4.11 -12.34 38.19
CA PHE A 207 4.31 -11.37 39.27
C PHE A 207 3.06 -11.16 40.10
N LEU A 208 1.89 -10.99 39.47
CA LEU A 208 0.62 -10.76 40.16
C LEU A 208 0.20 -12.01 40.96
N ARG A 209 0.30 -13.19 40.35
CA ARG A 209 0.03 -14.47 41.02
C ARG A 209 0.90 -14.63 42.26
N ARG A 210 2.21 -14.42 42.15
CA ARG A 210 3.13 -14.56 43.29
C ARG A 210 2.87 -13.47 44.35
N ALA A 211 2.59 -12.24 43.94
CA ALA A 211 2.35 -11.14 44.86
C ALA A 211 1.02 -11.25 45.64
N ILE A 212 -0.01 -11.91 45.09
CA ILE A 212 -1.32 -12.08 45.74
C ILE A 212 -1.43 -13.44 46.45
N MET A 213 -0.98 -14.53 45.84
CA MET A 213 -1.11 -15.87 46.42
C MET A 213 -0.27 -16.05 47.69
N THR A 214 0.90 -15.41 47.77
CA THR A 214 1.79 -15.54 48.95
C THR A 214 1.19 -14.92 50.22
N PRO A 215 0.66 -13.68 50.22
CA PRO A 215 0.00 -13.13 51.40
C PRO A 215 -1.34 -13.83 51.72
N LEU A 216 -2.05 -14.36 50.72
CA LEU A 216 -3.28 -15.13 50.96
C LEU A 216 -2.98 -16.49 51.61
N ALA A 217 -1.91 -17.16 51.17
CA ALA A 217 -1.44 -18.40 51.80
C ALA A 217 -1.01 -18.17 53.25
N MET A 218 -0.28 -17.10 53.54
CA MET A 218 0.08 -16.74 54.93
C MET A 218 -1.14 -16.46 55.81
N ALA A 219 -2.18 -15.82 55.28
CA ALA A 219 -3.40 -15.57 56.04
C ALA A 219 -4.17 -16.87 56.33
N LEU A 220 -4.27 -17.77 55.36
CA LEU A 220 -4.93 -19.07 55.53
C LEU A 220 -4.19 -19.99 56.51
N ASP A 221 -2.86 -20.00 56.47
CA ASP A 221 -2.00 -20.76 57.39
C ASP A 221 -2.19 -20.28 58.84
N HIS A 222 -2.38 -18.98 59.03
CA HIS A 222 -2.65 -18.39 60.34
C HIS A 222 -4.04 -18.79 60.89
N PHE A 223 -5.06 -18.85 60.04
CA PHE A 223 -6.38 -19.35 60.44
C PHE A 223 -6.40 -20.85 60.68
N ALA A 224 -5.59 -21.62 59.95
CA ALA A 224 -5.41 -23.06 60.19
C ALA A 224 -4.82 -23.32 61.59
N HIS A 225 -3.77 -22.60 61.97
CA HIS A 225 -3.17 -22.73 63.31
C HIS A 225 -4.07 -22.24 64.46
N ILE A 226 -4.90 -21.21 64.24
CA ILE A 226 -5.92 -20.80 65.22
C ILE A 226 -6.98 -21.91 65.39
N SER A 227 -7.33 -22.63 64.33
CA SER A 227 -8.27 -23.76 64.40
C SER A 227 -7.68 -25.01 65.08
N GLU A 228 -6.35 -25.14 65.12
CA GLU A 228 -5.62 -26.22 65.80
C GLU A 228 -5.33 -25.92 67.29
N GLY A 229 -5.63 -24.71 67.77
CA GLY A 229 -5.65 -24.38 69.20
C GLY A 229 -4.32 -23.93 69.80
N ASP A 230 -3.31 -23.57 68.99
CA ASP A 230 -2.04 -23.02 69.48
C ASP A 230 -2.03 -21.48 69.45
N LEU A 231 -2.28 -20.84 70.60
CA LEU A 231 -2.22 -19.38 70.78
C LEU A 231 -0.84 -18.89 71.28
N SER A 232 0.20 -19.73 71.27
CA SER A 232 1.49 -19.38 71.89
C SER A 232 2.42 -18.53 71.02
N GLN A 233 2.07 -18.28 69.76
CA GLN A 233 2.93 -17.49 68.87
C GLN A 233 2.76 -15.97 69.02
N THR A 234 3.90 -15.30 69.11
CA THR A 234 4.00 -13.84 69.19
C THR A 234 3.57 -13.22 67.86
N ILE A 235 2.51 -12.42 67.90
CA ILE A 235 2.01 -11.67 66.75
C ILE A 235 3.04 -10.61 66.37
N THR A 236 3.83 -10.86 65.32
CA THR A 236 4.63 -9.79 64.72
C THR A 236 3.71 -9.01 63.80
N ILE A 237 3.01 -8.03 64.37
CA ILE A 237 2.15 -7.12 63.61
C ILE A 237 3.06 -6.22 62.76
N ASN A 238 3.29 -6.61 61.50
CA ASN A 238 3.68 -5.65 60.47
C ASN A 238 2.40 -4.92 60.03
N SER A 239 1.88 -4.05 60.89
CA SER A 239 0.69 -3.23 60.61
C SER A 239 1.06 -2.15 59.61
N VAL A 240 0.85 -2.45 58.33
CA VAL A 240 0.48 -1.42 57.36
C VAL A 240 -1.01 -1.59 57.10
N CYS A 241 -1.81 -1.32 58.13
CA CYS A 241 -3.27 -1.25 58.03
C CYS A 241 -3.72 0.05 58.69
N ASP A 242 -3.77 1.09 57.86
CA ASP A 242 -4.25 2.43 58.21
C ASP A 242 -5.78 2.43 58.10
N SER A 243 -6.50 1.95 59.12
CA SER A 243 -7.93 2.24 59.29
C SER A 243 -8.54 1.90 60.66
N ALA A 244 -7.75 1.65 61.71
CA ALA A 244 -8.32 1.39 63.03
C ALA A 244 -7.57 2.17 64.11
N ARG A 245 -7.82 3.48 64.19
CA ARG A 245 -7.49 4.28 65.38
C ARG A 245 -8.66 4.23 66.38
N PRO A 246 -8.41 4.00 67.67
CA PRO A 246 -9.40 3.51 68.61
C PRO A 246 -10.06 4.64 69.40
N TYR A 247 -11.38 4.58 69.55
CA TYR A 247 -12.03 5.02 70.77
C TYR A 247 -11.49 4.11 71.88
N LEU A 248 -10.67 4.62 72.81
CA LEU A 248 -10.47 4.13 74.19
C LEU A 248 -9.17 4.69 74.78
N SER A 249 -9.30 5.78 75.54
CA SER A 249 -8.49 6.15 76.71
C SER A 249 -9.12 7.42 77.29
N ALA A 250 -10.04 7.34 78.27
CA ALA A 250 -9.75 7.18 79.69
C ALA A 250 -8.80 8.29 80.20
N GLU A 251 -9.40 9.45 80.48
CA GLU A 251 -8.88 10.44 81.43
C GLU A 251 -8.82 9.80 82.82
N TYR A 252 -7.62 9.68 83.38
CA TYR A 252 -7.35 9.71 84.82
C TYR A 252 -5.83 9.88 85.01
N PHE A 253 -5.38 11.11 85.32
CA PHE A 253 -4.67 11.43 86.57
C PHE A 253 -4.24 12.91 86.57
N ASP A 254 -4.73 13.69 87.55
CA ASP A 254 -3.88 14.53 88.42
C ASP A 254 -4.73 15.22 89.51
N ALA A 255 -4.58 14.72 90.74
CA ALA A 255 -4.35 15.47 91.99
C ALA A 255 -4.16 14.49 93.15
#